data_AF-A0A428CUS9-F1
#
_entry.id   AF-A0A428CUS9-F1
#
_cell.length_a   1.000
_cell.length_b   1.000
_cell.length_c   1.000
_cell.angle_alpha   90.00
_cell.angle_beta   90.00
_cell.angle_gamma   90.00
#
_symmetry.space_group_name_H-M   'P 1'
#
loop_
_entity.id
_entity.type
_entity.pdbx_description
1 polymer ?
#
loop_
_entity_poly.entity_id
_entity_poly.type
_entity_poly.pdbx_seq_one_letter_code
_entity_poly.pdbx_strand_id
1 'polypeptide(L)'
;MLNYVFAIFFMGFPGVQILVLVSSIFLAIKRNKLHKRVYGLFFPIIITMCNIWLISIDRTELFDDALRFSFFLISFCLPMLISSTLYHSIRLYYLYKSIKWRVFPISICYLFGLIFHYLNTMHWEELFREQKFVFDILLISTAIISYLPCLYLYVLQRRKNDP
;
A
#
# COMPACT_ATOMS: atom_id res chain seq x y z
N MET A 1 6.24 12.47 28.93
CA MET A 1 4.97 12.58 28.18
C MET A 1 4.97 11.74 26.91
N LEU A 2 6.02 11.84 26.07
CA LEU A 2 6.15 11.08 24.83
C LEU A 2 6.03 9.55 24.99
N ASN A 3 6.68 8.97 26.01
CA ASN A 3 6.61 7.52 26.28
C ASN A 3 5.20 7.01 26.62
N TYR A 4 4.38 7.83 27.27
CA TYR A 4 3.00 7.47 27.63
C TYR A 4 2.06 7.53 26.43
N VAL A 5 2.24 8.52 25.55
CA VAL A 5 1.54 8.62 24.27
C VAL A 5 1.92 7.42 23.38
N PHE A 6 3.21 7.08 23.32
CA PHE A 6 3.69 5.94 22.55
C PHE A 6 3.10 4.61 23.08
N ALA A 7 3.05 4.42 24.40
CA ALA A 7 2.48 3.22 25.03
C ALA A 7 0.95 3.07 24.81
N ILE A 8 0.18 4.16 24.95
CA ILE A 8 -1.26 4.16 24.67
C ILE A 8 -1.52 3.86 23.19
N PHE A 9 -0.67 4.41 22.30
CA PHE A 9 -0.75 4.16 20.87
C PHE A 9 -0.37 2.72 20.50
N PHE A 10 0.58 2.10 21.21
CA PHE A 10 0.99 0.70 21.09
C PHE A 10 -0.10 -0.29 21.56
N MET A 11 -0.88 0.07 22.57
CA MET A 11 -2.00 -0.77 23.07
C MET A 11 -3.25 -0.71 22.16
N GLY A 12 -3.52 0.42 21.50
CA GLY A 12 -4.63 0.53 20.51
C GLY A 12 -4.31 -0.07 19.13
N PHE A 13 -3.07 -0.50 18.94
CA PHE A 13 -2.41 -0.70 17.67
C PHE A 13 -2.85 -1.91 16.83
N PRO A 14 -2.89 -3.15 17.37
CA PRO A 14 -3.45 -4.29 16.65
C PRO A 14 -4.90 -4.05 16.27
N GLY A 15 -5.65 -3.32 17.11
CA GLY A 15 -7.05 -2.97 16.87
C GLY A 15 -7.25 -2.16 15.59
N VAL A 16 -6.43 -1.13 15.35
CA VAL A 16 -6.54 -0.28 14.16
C VAL A 16 -6.20 -1.07 12.89
N GLN A 17 -5.16 -1.90 12.91
CA GLN A 17 -4.76 -2.70 11.75
C GLN A 17 -5.82 -3.76 11.40
N ILE A 18 -6.34 -4.45 12.42
CA ILE A 18 -7.44 -5.41 12.25
C ILE A 18 -8.69 -4.68 11.75
N LEU A 19 -9.01 -3.51 12.28
CA LEU A 19 -10.17 -2.73 11.85
C LEU A 19 -10.04 -2.24 10.41
N VAL A 20 -8.85 -1.80 9.99
CA VAL A 20 -8.56 -1.41 8.59
C VAL A 20 -8.65 -2.62 7.66
N LEU A 21 -8.11 -3.78 8.06
CA LEU A 21 -8.20 -5.03 7.29
C LEU A 21 -9.67 -5.47 7.13
N VAL A 22 -10.40 -5.60 8.24
CA VAL A 22 -11.81 -6.01 8.27
C VAL A 22 -12.68 -5.02 7.50
N SER A 23 -12.47 -3.72 7.71
CA SER A 23 -13.18 -2.68 6.97
C SER A 23 -12.90 -2.78 5.48
N SER A 24 -11.65 -3.03 5.07
CA SER A 24 -11.28 -3.21 3.67
C SER A 24 -12.01 -4.42 3.07
N ILE A 25 -11.98 -5.57 3.72
CA ILE A 25 -12.69 -6.78 3.27
C ILE A 25 -14.20 -6.52 3.16
N PHE A 26 -14.79 -5.90 4.17
CA PHE A 26 -16.22 -5.54 4.18
C PHE A 26 -16.57 -4.57 3.05
N LEU A 27 -15.75 -3.52 2.84
CA LEU A 27 -15.91 -2.57 1.73
C LEU A 27 -15.76 -3.25 0.37
N ALA A 28 -14.87 -4.24 0.24
CA ALA A 28 -14.68 -5.02 -0.97
C ALA A 28 -15.97 -5.76 -1.32
N ILE A 29 -16.50 -6.51 -0.36
CA ILE A 29 -17.71 -7.32 -0.51
C ILE A 29 -18.92 -6.41 -0.79
N LYS A 30 -19.10 -5.34 -0.02
CA LYS A 30 -20.23 -4.40 -0.17
C LYS A 30 -20.18 -3.64 -1.49
N ARG A 31 -19.02 -3.12 -1.90
CA ARG A 31 -18.88 -2.44 -3.21
C ARG A 31 -19.03 -3.40 -4.39
N ASN A 32 -18.63 -4.66 -4.22
CA ASN A 32 -18.85 -5.70 -5.23
C ASN A 32 -20.35 -5.95 -5.46
N LYS A 33 -21.16 -6.01 -4.39
CA LYS A 33 -22.62 -6.08 -4.47
C LYS A 33 -23.26 -4.86 -5.15
N LEU A 34 -22.63 -3.68 -5.07
CA LEU A 34 -23.14 -2.42 -5.62
C LEU A 34 -22.67 -2.13 -7.06
N HIS A 35 -21.91 -3.03 -7.70
CA HIS A 35 -21.33 -2.84 -9.05
C HIS A 35 -20.56 -1.50 -9.27
N LYS A 36 -20.11 -0.83 -8.19
CA LYS A 36 -19.50 0.51 -8.27
C LYS A 36 -18.09 0.47 -8.88
N ARG A 37 -17.84 1.41 -9.80
CA ARG A 37 -16.72 1.35 -10.76
C ARG A 37 -15.33 1.84 -10.30
N VAL A 38 -15.17 2.21 -9.03
CA VAL A 38 -13.89 2.73 -8.53
C VAL A 38 -12.97 1.55 -8.22
N TYR A 39 -12.34 0.96 -9.24
CA TYR A 39 -11.44 -0.19 -9.13
C TYR A 39 -9.97 0.27 -9.10
N GLY A 40 -9.10 -0.53 -8.51
CA GLY A 40 -7.64 -0.32 -8.61
C GLY A 40 -7.09 0.61 -7.56
N LEU A 41 -7.66 1.80 -7.43
CA LEU A 41 -7.03 2.96 -6.80
C LEU A 41 -6.69 2.83 -5.32
N PHE A 42 -7.25 1.84 -4.62
CA PHE A 42 -6.97 1.66 -3.20
C PHE A 42 -5.50 1.35 -2.92
N PHE A 43 -4.86 0.47 -3.70
CA PHE A 43 -3.43 0.17 -3.55
C PHE A 43 -2.53 1.37 -3.87
N PRO A 44 -2.68 2.04 -5.02
CA PRO A 44 -1.93 3.25 -5.34
C PRO A 44 -2.09 4.38 -4.32
N ILE A 45 -3.29 4.59 -3.79
CA ILE A 45 -3.51 5.64 -2.78
C ILE A 45 -2.73 5.32 -1.50
N ILE A 46 -2.82 4.07 -1.04
CA ILE A 46 -2.15 3.64 0.19
C ILE A 46 -0.62 3.73 0.05
N ILE A 47 -0.06 3.25 -1.06
CA ILE A 47 1.39 3.34 -1.29
C ILE A 47 1.85 4.79 -1.47
N THR A 48 1.04 5.66 -2.11
CA THR A 48 1.35 7.09 -2.20
C THR A 48 1.36 7.74 -0.82
N MET A 49 0.38 7.43 0.04
CA MET A 49 0.37 7.93 1.42
C MET A 49 1.60 7.47 2.19
N CYS A 50 1.95 6.19 2.12
CA CYS A 50 3.19 5.68 2.71
C CYS A 50 4.42 6.46 2.23
N ASN A 51 4.54 6.67 0.92
CA ASN A 51 5.71 7.33 0.33
C ASN A 51 5.82 8.80 0.74
N ILE A 52 4.72 9.54 0.77
CA ILE A 52 4.70 10.94 1.26
C ILE A 52 5.22 11.02 2.70
N TRP A 53 4.76 10.11 3.56
CA TRP A 53 5.23 10.03 4.93
C TRP A 53 6.72 9.70 5.00
N LEU A 54 7.19 8.72 4.23
CA LEU A 54 8.60 8.33 4.20
C LEU A 54 9.54 9.47 3.76
N ILE A 55 9.12 10.27 2.77
CA ILE A 55 9.87 11.43 2.27
C ILE A 55 9.92 12.54 3.33
N SER A 56 8.84 12.70 4.11
CA SER A 56 8.71 13.76 5.11
C SER A 56 9.54 13.53 6.38
N ILE A 57 10.00 12.29 6.62
CA ILE A 57 10.82 11.97 7.79
C ILE A 57 12.25 12.42 7.52
N ASP A 58 12.74 13.37 8.32
CA ASP A 58 14.16 13.70 8.36
C ASP A 58 14.89 12.64 9.18
N ARG A 59 15.88 11.95 8.58
CA ARG A 59 16.54 10.77 9.17
C ARG A 59 17.97 11.06 9.61
N THR A 60 18.27 12.32 9.86
CA THR A 60 19.59 12.82 10.25
C THR A 60 19.84 12.72 11.77
N GLU A 61 18.80 12.51 12.59
CA GLU A 61 18.94 12.31 14.05
C GLU A 61 18.87 10.83 14.46
N LEU A 62 19.89 10.41 15.22
CA LEU A 62 20.54 9.10 15.08
C LEU A 62 19.86 7.91 15.79
N PHE A 63 18.76 8.06 16.53
CA PHE A 63 18.21 6.93 17.32
C PHE A 63 16.70 6.98 17.60
N ASP A 64 16.13 8.14 17.92
CA ASP A 64 14.68 8.25 18.18
C ASP A 64 13.88 8.14 16.87
N ASP A 65 14.42 8.69 15.77
CA ASP A 65 13.75 8.62 14.46
C ASP A 65 13.83 7.23 13.80
N ALA A 66 14.92 6.47 13.97
CA ALA A 66 15.04 5.12 13.41
C ALA A 66 14.02 4.13 14.03
N LEU A 67 13.78 4.24 15.34
CA LEU A 67 12.81 3.40 16.04
C LEU A 67 11.37 3.80 15.68
N ARG A 68 11.08 5.10 15.63
CA ARG A 68 9.78 5.63 15.18
C ARG A 68 9.49 5.28 13.72
N PHE A 69 10.53 5.29 12.89
CA PHE A 69 10.47 4.90 11.49
C PHE A 69 10.14 3.42 11.32
N SER A 70 10.88 2.54 12.00
CA SER A 70 10.64 1.10 11.99
C SER A 70 9.24 0.77 12.53
N PHE A 71 8.83 1.45 13.60
CA PHE A 71 7.49 1.35 14.17
C PHE A 71 6.41 1.77 13.19
N PHE A 72 6.55 2.92 12.51
CA PHE A 72 5.61 3.37 11.49
C PHE A 72 5.50 2.36 10.34
N LEU A 73 6.63 1.81 9.89
CA LEU A 73 6.66 0.87 8.79
C LEU A 73 5.93 -0.42 9.09
N ILE A 74 6.30 -1.07 10.20
CA ILE A 74 5.77 -2.38 10.61
C ILE A 74 4.26 -2.31 10.87
N SER A 75 3.76 -1.12 11.16
CA SER A 75 2.49 -1.03 11.85
C SER A 75 1.44 -0.20 11.17
N PHE A 76 1.84 0.70 10.29
CA PHE A 76 0.93 1.41 9.42
C PHE A 76 1.16 1.00 8.00
N CYS A 77 2.37 1.18 7.50
CA CYS A 77 2.60 1.03 6.07
C CYS A 77 2.45 -0.43 5.60
N LEU A 78 3.10 -1.39 6.27
CA LEU A 78 2.99 -2.81 5.95
C LEU A 78 1.54 -3.34 6.07
N PRO A 79 0.83 -3.16 7.21
CA PRO A 79 -0.54 -3.64 7.35
C PRO A 79 -1.50 -3.01 6.33
N MET A 80 -1.33 -1.72 6.01
CA MET A 80 -2.17 -1.05 5.02
C MET A 80 -1.89 -1.58 3.60
N LEU A 81 -0.62 -1.79 3.24
CA LEU A 81 -0.26 -2.36 1.93
C LEU A 81 -0.71 -3.82 1.80
N ILE A 82 -0.57 -4.64 2.85
CA ILE A 82 -1.09 -6.02 2.89
C ILE A 82 -2.62 -6.01 2.74
N SER A 83 -3.31 -5.20 3.54
CA SER A 83 -4.79 -5.08 3.49
C SER A 83 -5.27 -4.64 2.12
N SER A 84 -4.54 -3.71 1.50
CA SER A 84 -4.85 -3.20 0.17
C SER A 84 -4.60 -4.25 -0.92
N THR A 85 -3.53 -5.03 -0.80
CA THR A 85 -3.25 -6.15 -1.71
C THR A 85 -4.34 -7.20 -1.62
N LEU A 86 -4.71 -7.63 -0.41
CA LEU A 86 -5.79 -8.60 -0.17
C LEU A 86 -7.14 -8.10 -0.69
N TYR A 87 -7.51 -6.86 -0.37
CA TYR A 87 -8.70 -6.18 -0.90
C TYR A 87 -8.77 -6.32 -2.42
N HIS A 88 -7.65 -6.04 -3.07
CA HIS A 88 -7.57 -5.97 -4.51
C HIS A 88 -7.62 -7.35 -5.16
N SER A 89 -6.89 -8.33 -4.62
CA SER A 89 -6.94 -9.73 -5.07
C SER A 89 -8.34 -10.33 -4.95
N ILE A 90 -9.03 -10.13 -3.81
CA ILE A 90 -10.41 -10.59 -3.61
C ILE A 90 -11.34 -9.95 -4.64
N ARG A 91 -11.26 -8.62 -4.80
CA ARG A 91 -12.17 -7.90 -5.71
C ARG A 91 -11.93 -8.26 -7.17
N LEU A 92 -10.68 -8.42 -7.58
CA LEU A 92 -10.36 -8.87 -8.93
C LEU A 92 -10.88 -10.28 -9.21
N TYR A 93 -10.77 -11.20 -8.23
CA TYR A 93 -11.28 -12.56 -8.34
C TYR A 93 -12.79 -12.60 -8.59
N TYR A 94 -13.58 -11.81 -7.84
CA TYR A 94 -15.04 -11.82 -7.98
C TYR A 94 -15.56 -11.03 -9.17
N LEU A 95 -14.97 -9.87 -9.50
CA LEU A 95 -15.50 -8.97 -10.53
C LEU A 95 -15.12 -9.41 -11.95
N TYR A 96 -13.91 -9.95 -12.12
CA TYR A 96 -13.38 -10.37 -13.41
C TYR A 96 -13.37 -11.91 -13.54
N LYS A 97 -14.46 -12.56 -13.10
CA LYS A 97 -14.63 -14.02 -13.17
C LYS A 97 -14.41 -14.59 -14.58
N SER A 98 -14.63 -13.79 -15.62
CA SER A 98 -14.40 -14.15 -17.04
C SER A 98 -12.98 -13.88 -17.55
N ILE A 99 -12.12 -13.17 -16.81
CA ILE A 99 -10.77 -12.76 -17.25
C ILE A 99 -9.71 -13.10 -16.18
N LYS A 100 -9.90 -14.23 -15.47
CA LYS A 100 -9.05 -14.66 -14.33
C LYS A 100 -7.55 -14.65 -14.63
N TRP A 101 -7.16 -15.02 -15.85
CA TRP A 101 -5.75 -15.07 -16.26
C TRP A 101 -5.08 -13.69 -16.33
N ARG A 102 -5.81 -12.60 -16.59
CA ARG A 102 -5.25 -11.23 -16.64
C ARG A 102 -5.25 -10.54 -15.28
N VAL A 103 -6.00 -11.06 -14.32
CA VAL A 103 -6.07 -10.59 -12.93
C VAL A 103 -4.84 -11.03 -12.12
N PHE A 104 -4.36 -12.24 -12.38
CA PHE A 104 -3.21 -12.82 -11.71
C PHE A 104 -1.92 -11.95 -11.80
N PRO A 105 -1.49 -11.48 -12.99
CA PRO A 105 -0.30 -10.63 -13.08
C PRO A 105 -0.45 -9.29 -12.34
N ILE A 106 -1.67 -8.73 -12.27
CA ILE A 106 -1.93 -7.50 -11.52
C ILE A 106 -1.72 -7.70 -10.02
N SER A 107 -2.20 -8.82 -9.47
CA SER A 107 -1.98 -9.15 -8.06
C SER A 107 -0.50 -9.39 -7.77
N ILE A 108 0.23 -10.01 -8.69
CA ILE A 108 1.68 -10.17 -8.61
C ILE A 108 2.39 -8.81 -8.61
N CYS A 109 2.01 -7.87 -9.47
CA CYS A 109 2.58 -6.52 -9.50
C CYS A 109 2.42 -5.80 -8.15
N TYR A 110 1.26 -5.92 -7.50
CA TYR A 110 1.05 -5.33 -6.18
C TYR A 110 1.86 -6.02 -5.08
N LEU A 111 2.02 -7.34 -5.14
CA LEU A 111 2.89 -8.09 -4.24
C LEU A 111 4.37 -7.65 -4.41
N PHE A 112 4.85 -7.51 -5.65
CA PHE A 112 6.19 -6.98 -5.92
C PHE A 112 6.35 -5.55 -5.41
N GLY A 113 5.34 -4.68 -5.60
CA GLY A 113 5.35 -3.33 -5.04
C GLY A 113 5.46 -3.33 -3.51
N LEU A 114 4.72 -4.21 -2.84
CA LEU A 114 4.79 -4.41 -1.38
C LEU A 114 6.19 -4.87 -0.94
N ILE A 115 6.72 -5.93 -1.57
CA ILE A 115 8.03 -6.50 -1.22
C ILE A 115 9.14 -5.47 -1.48
N PHE A 116 9.10 -4.82 -2.64
CA PHE A 116 10.06 -3.79 -3.01
C PHE A 116 10.07 -2.65 -1.99
N HIS A 117 8.89 -2.15 -1.65
CA HIS A 117 8.77 -1.09 -0.65
C HIS A 117 9.27 -1.56 0.71
N TYR A 118 8.95 -2.78 1.15
CA TYR A 118 9.46 -3.33 2.41
C TYR A 118 10.98 -3.37 2.45
N LEU A 119 11.62 -3.97 1.44
CA LEU A 119 13.07 -4.16 1.39
C LEU A 119 13.81 -2.82 1.36
N ASN A 120 13.41 -1.91 0.49
CA ASN A 120 14.07 -0.60 0.36
C ASN A 120 13.95 0.24 1.63
N THR A 121 12.87 0.06 2.38
CA THR A 121 12.67 0.85 3.59
C THR A 121 13.38 0.24 4.79
N MET A 122 13.45 -1.08 4.90
CA MET A 122 14.21 -1.77 5.95
C MET A 122 15.72 -1.63 5.78
N HIS A 123 16.21 -1.72 4.54
CA HIS A 123 17.65 -1.60 4.23
C HIS A 123 18.05 -0.19 3.78
N TRP A 124 17.26 0.82 4.17
CA TRP A 124 17.48 2.21 3.82
C TRP A 124 18.91 2.68 4.08
N GLU A 125 19.40 2.47 5.30
CA GLU A 125 20.72 2.93 5.72
C GLU A 125 21.84 2.25 4.94
N GLU A 126 21.68 0.97 4.61
CA GLU A 126 22.69 0.21 3.87
C GLU A 126 22.73 0.60 2.38
N LEU A 127 21.56 0.88 1.80
CA LEU A 127 21.40 1.10 0.36
C LEU A 127 21.56 2.57 -0.04
N PHE A 128 21.27 3.52 0.85
CA PHE A 128 21.07 4.92 0.46
C PHE A 128 21.53 5.96 1.50
N ARG A 129 22.41 5.59 2.45
CA ARG A 129 22.88 6.43 3.58
C ARG A 129 23.21 7.89 3.24
N GLU A 130 23.70 8.15 2.03
CA GLU A 130 24.10 9.47 1.55
C GLU A 130 23.36 9.91 0.27
N GLN A 131 22.36 9.12 -0.14
CA GLN A 131 21.64 9.28 -1.41
C GLN A 131 20.14 9.47 -1.20
N LYS A 132 19.75 10.34 -0.26
CA LYS A 132 18.33 10.70 0.02
C LYS A 132 17.53 10.98 -1.25
N PHE A 133 18.12 11.77 -2.15
CA PHE A 133 17.50 12.12 -3.42
C PHE A 133 17.17 10.91 -4.31
N VAL A 134 18.07 9.91 -4.39
CA VAL A 134 17.86 8.71 -5.22
C VAL A 134 16.68 7.89 -4.71
N PHE A 135 16.52 7.83 -3.40
CA PHE A 135 15.40 7.10 -2.80
C PHE A 135 14.09 7.83 -2.84
N ASP A 136 14.10 9.16 -2.69
CA ASP A 136 12.88 9.94 -2.89
C ASP A 136 12.38 9.76 -4.34
N ILE A 137 13.28 9.74 -5.33
CA ILE A 137 12.95 9.36 -6.72
C ILE A 137 12.38 7.94 -6.79
N LEU A 138 12.96 6.99 -6.06
CA LEU A 138 12.51 5.60 -6.04
C LEU A 138 11.10 5.47 -5.46
N LEU A 139 10.81 6.17 -4.36
CA LEU A 139 9.49 6.24 -3.75
C LEU A 139 8.47 6.91 -4.68
N ILE A 140 8.83 8.01 -5.33
CA ILE A 140 7.95 8.66 -6.32
C ILE A 140 7.68 7.70 -7.49
N SER A 141 8.71 7.02 -7.99
CA SER A 141 8.61 6.06 -9.10
C SER A 141 7.71 4.88 -8.75
N THR A 142 7.85 4.30 -7.56
CA THR A 142 6.98 3.20 -7.09
C THR A 142 5.53 3.65 -6.95
N ALA A 143 5.28 4.88 -6.46
CA ALA A 143 3.94 5.43 -6.41
C ALA A 143 3.34 5.54 -7.82
N ILE A 144 4.05 6.12 -8.78
CA ILE A 144 3.58 6.26 -10.17
C ILE A 144 3.31 4.88 -10.80
N ILE A 145 4.27 3.96 -10.69
CA ILE A 145 4.17 2.61 -11.27
C ILE A 145 2.98 1.85 -10.68
N SER A 146 2.67 2.04 -9.40
CA SER A 146 1.53 1.40 -8.75
C SER A 146 0.17 1.75 -9.38
N TYR A 147 0.04 2.87 -10.10
CA TYR A 147 -1.18 3.24 -10.83
C TYR A 147 -1.34 2.52 -12.18
N LEU A 148 -0.28 1.95 -12.76
CA LEU A 148 -0.34 1.25 -14.05
C LEU A 148 -1.40 0.14 -14.10
N PRO A 149 -1.50 -0.78 -13.11
CA PRO A 149 -2.52 -1.81 -13.14
C PRO A 149 -3.93 -1.24 -13.00
N CYS A 150 -4.10 -0.07 -12.36
CA CYS A 150 -5.38 0.62 -12.27
C CYS A 150 -5.82 1.17 -13.62
N LEU A 151 -4.91 1.83 -14.33
CA LEU A 151 -5.13 2.33 -15.69
C LEU A 151 -5.47 1.18 -16.64
N TYR A 152 -4.77 0.06 -16.52
CA TYR A 152 -5.05 -1.14 -17.31
C TYR A 152 -6.48 -1.65 -17.08
N LEU A 153 -6.90 -1.78 -15.82
CA LEU A 153 -8.26 -2.23 -15.48
C LEU A 153 -9.34 -1.27 -15.97
N TYR A 154 -9.07 0.04 -15.91
CA TYR A 154 -9.96 1.07 -16.43
C TYR A 154 -10.17 0.92 -17.95
N VAL A 155 -9.09 0.79 -18.72
CA VAL A 155 -9.16 0.60 -20.19
C VAL A 155 -9.86 -0.71 -20.54
N LEU A 156 -9.52 -1.81 -19.85
CA LEU A 156 -10.13 -3.12 -20.06
C LEU A 156 -11.64 -3.08 -19.83
N GLN A 157 -12.08 -2.35 -18.81
CA GLN A 157 -13.49 -2.21 -18.50
C GLN A 157 -14.22 -1.31 -19.50
N ARG A 158 -13.61 -0.22 -19.97
CA ARG A 158 -14.21 0.64 -20.99
C ARG A 158 -14.50 -0.14 -22.27
N ARG A 159 -13.54 -0.93 -22.75
CA ARG A 159 -13.72 -1.83 -23.91
C ARG A 159 -14.80 -2.91 -23.73
N LYS A 160 -15.12 -3.29 -22.49
CA LYS A 160 -16.21 -4.25 -22.23
C LYS A 160 -17.59 -3.59 -22.30
N ASN A 161 -17.69 -2.30 -21.99
CA ASN A 161 -18.95 -1.56 -21.97
C ASN A 161 -19.29 -0.91 -23.31
N ASP A 162 -18.28 -0.59 -24.12
CA ASP A 162 -18.39 -0.12 -25.50
C ASP A 162 -17.68 -1.16 -26.41
N PRO A 163 -18.37 -2.25 -26.83
CA PRO A 163 -17.77 -3.33 -27.62
C PRO A 163 -17.42 -2.93 -29.06
#